data_AF-A0A853J806-F1
#
_entry.id   AF-A0A853J806-F1
#
_cell.length_a   1.000
_cell.length_b   1.000
_cell.length_c   1.000
_cell.angle_alpha   90.00
_cell.angle_beta   90.00
_cell.angle_gamma   90.00
#
_symmetry.space_group_name_H-M   'P 1'
#
loop_
_entity.id
_entity.type
_entity.pdbx_description
1 polymer ?
#
loop_
_entity_poly.entity_id
_entity_poly.type
_entity_poly.pdbx_seq_one_letter_code
_entity_poly.pdbx_strand_id
1 'polypeptide(L)'
;MRMAIVLVAAVMLAACGSSRVVREAGPPRAGASTPRPGQAVTVQRGDTVYRLAVNHGISPLDLAMWNGISPPYTIYPGQRLRLY
;
A
#
# COMPACT_ATOMS: atom_id res chain seq x y z
N MET A 1 56.47 -3.08 -23.59
CA MET A 1 56.02 -1.91 -22.78
C MET A 1 54.90 -1.11 -23.44
N ARG A 2 54.96 -0.78 -24.74
CA ARG A 2 53.87 -0.07 -25.47
C ARG A 2 52.53 -0.83 -25.54
N MET A 3 52.55 -2.15 -25.69
CA MET A 3 51.34 -2.99 -25.77
C MET A 3 50.56 -3.08 -24.45
N ALA A 4 51.24 -2.93 -23.30
CA ALA A 4 50.59 -2.95 -21.98
C ALA A 4 49.76 -1.69 -21.73
N ILE A 5 50.17 -0.55 -22.29
CA ILE A 5 49.47 0.73 -22.16
C ILE A 5 48.14 0.71 -22.93
N VAL A 6 48.11 0.05 -24.10
CA VAL A 6 46.89 -0.07 -24.92
C VAL A 6 45.84 -0.96 -24.24
N LEU A 7 46.27 -2.04 -23.57
CA LEU A 7 45.39 -2.93 -22.82
C LEU A 7 44.79 -2.25 -21.58
N VAL A 8 45.58 -1.45 -20.85
CA VAL A 8 45.08 -0.69 -19.69
C VAL A 8 44.10 0.41 -20.10
N ALA A 9 44.34 1.08 -21.24
CA ALA A 9 43.43 2.09 -21.77
C ALA A 9 42.08 1.50 -22.20
N ALA A 10 42.06 0.30 -22.79
CA ALA A 10 40.83 -0.37 -23.23
C ALA A 10 39.94 -0.82 -22.05
N VAL A 11 40.54 -1.20 -20.92
CA VAL A 11 39.80 -1.59 -19.70
C VAL A 11 39.13 -0.39 -19.02
N MET A 12 39.72 0.81 -19.13
CA MET A 12 39.17 2.03 -18.51
C MET A 12 38.00 2.65 -19.29
N LEU A 13 37.83 2.34 -20.58
CA LEU A 13 36.75 2.88 -21.41
C LEU A 13 35.39 2.16 -21.21
N ALA A 14 35.36 1.00 -20.56
CA ALA A 14 34.12 0.22 -20.39
C ALA A 14 33.28 0.63 -19.16
N ALA A 15 33.73 1.61 -18.38
CA ALA A 15 33.12 2.00 -17.11
C ALA A 15 32.07 3.12 -17.25
N CYS A 16 31.17 3.03 -18.24
CA CYS A 16 30.06 3.97 -18.37
C CYS A 16 28.72 3.31 -17.99
N GLY A 17 28.34 3.49 -16.72
CA GLY A 17 27.01 3.97 -16.35
C GLY A 17 25.83 2.99 -16.36
N SER A 18 25.85 1.96 -15.51
CA SER A 18 24.62 1.25 -15.12
C SER A 18 24.05 1.86 -13.83
N SER A 19 23.48 3.07 -13.91
CA SER A 19 22.75 3.63 -12.78
C SER A 19 21.41 2.91 -12.61
N ARG A 20 21.39 1.85 -11.80
CA ARG A 20 20.13 1.25 -11.35
C ARG A 20 19.53 2.21 -10.33
N VAL A 21 18.55 3.00 -10.76
CA VAL A 21 17.69 3.74 -9.85
C VAL A 21 16.86 2.71 -9.07
N VAL A 22 17.32 2.35 -7.88
CA VAL A 22 16.48 1.65 -6.90
C VAL A 22 15.43 2.67 -6.49
N ARG A 23 14.18 2.49 -6.95
CA ARG A 23 13.06 3.21 -6.34
C ARG A 23 12.94 2.66 -4.93
N GLU A 24 13.34 3.45 -3.94
CA GLU A 24 12.86 3.26 -2.58
C GLU A 24 11.34 3.19 -2.66
N ALA A 25 10.79 2.05 -2.24
CA ALA A 25 9.37 1.93 -2.05
C ALA A 25 9.01 3.07 -1.07
N GLY A 26 8.28 4.06 -1.57
CA GLY A 26 7.79 5.15 -0.73
C GLY A 26 7.03 4.59 0.46
N PRO A 27 6.76 5.42 1.49
CA PRO A 27 5.93 5.00 2.62
C PRO A 27 4.70 4.29 2.08
N PRO A 28 4.26 3.17 2.72
CA PRO A 28 3.17 2.38 2.20
C PRO A 28 2.05 3.34 1.82
N ARG A 29 1.75 3.40 0.51
CA ARG A 29 0.51 4.03 0.04
C ARG A 29 -0.59 3.46 0.95
N ALA A 30 -1.60 4.22 1.32
CA ALA A 30 -2.80 3.66 1.94
C ALA A 30 -3.30 2.55 0.99
N GLY A 31 -2.87 1.31 1.24
CA GLY A 31 -2.35 0.47 0.17
C GLY A 31 -2.85 -0.92 0.39
N ALA A 32 -3.63 -1.35 -0.60
CA ALA A 32 -4.34 -2.61 -0.63
C ALA A 32 -5.14 -2.87 0.66
N SER A 33 -6.44 -2.60 0.61
CA SER A 33 -7.34 -3.21 1.57
C SER A 33 -7.08 -4.71 1.64
N THR A 34 -7.10 -5.25 2.85
CA THR A 34 -7.03 -6.70 3.05
C THR A 34 -8.45 -7.20 3.33
N PRO A 35 -9.24 -7.61 2.31
CA PRO A 35 -10.52 -8.25 2.52
C PRO A 35 -10.39 -9.43 3.48
N ARG A 36 -11.38 -9.59 4.35
CA ARG A 36 -11.52 -10.70 5.29
C ARG A 36 -12.86 -11.39 5.03
N PRO A 37 -12.97 -12.22 3.99
CA PRO A 37 -14.21 -12.90 3.62
C PRO A 37 -14.84 -13.64 4.79
N GLY A 38 -16.15 -13.51 4.94
CA GLY A 38 -16.91 -14.14 6.03
C GLY A 38 -16.77 -13.47 7.40
N GLN A 39 -15.89 -12.48 7.56
CA GLN A 39 -15.77 -11.70 8.79
C GLN A 39 -16.66 -10.46 8.76
N ALA A 40 -17.16 -10.09 9.93
CA ALA A 40 -17.96 -8.89 10.12
C ALA A 40 -17.69 -8.30 11.51
N VAL A 41 -17.85 -6.98 11.62
CA VAL A 41 -17.76 -6.24 12.88
C VAL A 41 -19.10 -5.60 13.20
N THR A 42 -19.50 -5.65 14.46
CA THR A 42 -20.68 -4.93 14.94
C THR A 42 -20.26 -3.56 15.45
N VAL A 43 -20.84 -2.51 14.90
CA VAL A 43 -20.59 -1.12 15.26
C VAL A 43 -21.00 -0.88 16.71
N GLN A 44 -20.12 -0.27 17.49
CA GLN A 44 -20.35 0.14 18.87
C GLN A 44 -20.48 1.67 18.96
N ARG A 45 -20.97 2.16 20.10
CA ARG A 45 -21.08 3.59 20.35
C ARG A 45 -19.69 4.24 20.28
N GLY A 46 -19.54 5.24 19.42
CA GLY A 46 -18.29 5.95 19.20
C GLY A 46 -17.38 5.35 18.12
N ASP A 47 -17.80 4.28 17.46
CA ASP A 47 -17.14 3.81 16.25
C ASP A 47 -17.34 4.76 15.08
N THR A 48 -16.33 4.78 14.20
CA THR A 48 -16.38 5.43 12.90
C THR A 48 -15.93 4.43 11.84
N VAL A 49 -16.37 4.63 10.59
CA VAL A 49 -15.92 3.82 9.45
C VAL A 49 -14.40 3.82 9.37
N TYR A 50 -13.78 4.98 9.60
CA TYR A 50 -12.32 5.13 9.62
C TYR A 50 -11.66 4.24 10.68
N ARG A 51 -12.10 4.32 11.94
CA ARG A 51 -11.49 3.56 13.04
C ARG A 51 -11.63 2.05 12.81
N LEU A 52 -12.81 1.60 12.41
CA LEU A 52 -13.06 0.19 12.12
C LEU A 52 -12.19 -0.30 10.96
N ALA A 53 -12.11 0.46 9.86
CA ALA A 53 -11.32 0.07 8.70
C ALA A 53 -9.82 -0.04 9.05
N VAL A 54 -9.25 0.97 9.71
CA VAL A 54 -7.83 0.97 10.13
C VAL A 54 -7.52 -0.19 11.07
N ASN A 55 -8.37 -0.45 12.06
CA ASN A 55 -8.19 -1.56 13.00
C ASN A 55 -8.17 -2.93 12.31
N HIS A 56 -8.83 -3.04 11.15
CA HIS A 56 -8.91 -4.28 10.39
C HIS A 56 -7.97 -4.34 9.17
N GLY A 57 -7.17 -3.30 8.93
CA GLY A 57 -6.26 -3.23 7.77
C GLY A 57 -7.00 -3.04 6.44
N ILE A 58 -8.12 -2.34 6.47
CA ILE A 58 -8.98 -2.07 5.31
C ILE A 58 -9.00 -0.56 5.08
N SER A 59 -9.11 -0.14 3.82
CA SER A 59 -9.35 1.26 3.46
C SER A 59 -10.74 1.68 3.94
N PRO A 60 -10.89 2.84 4.60
CA PRO A 60 -12.21 3.36 4.98
C PRO A 60 -13.19 3.45 3.81
N LEU A 61 -12.68 3.77 2.61
CA LEU A 61 -13.48 3.84 1.40
C LEU A 61 -13.99 2.47 0.97
N ASP A 62 -13.12 1.45 0.99
CA ASP A 62 -13.51 0.09 0.59
C ASP A 62 -14.51 -0.50 1.59
N LEU A 63 -14.28 -0.31 2.90
CA LEU A 63 -15.24 -0.72 3.93
C LEU A 63 -16.62 -0.07 3.71
N ALA A 64 -16.64 1.22 3.38
CA ALA A 64 -17.88 1.93 3.08
C ALA A 64 -18.56 1.36 1.82
N MET A 65 -17.81 1.18 0.74
CA MET A 65 -18.33 0.67 -0.54
C MET A 65 -18.90 -0.75 -0.39
N TRP A 66 -18.18 -1.66 0.26
CA TRP A 66 -18.63 -3.05 0.48
C TRP A 66 -19.93 -3.14 1.28
N ASN A 67 -20.20 -2.14 2.11
CA ASN A 67 -21.39 -2.07 2.96
C ASN A 67 -22.45 -1.09 2.46
N GLY A 68 -22.28 -0.51 1.26
CA GLY A 68 -23.24 0.44 0.69
C GLY A 68 -23.39 1.74 1.50
N ILE A 69 -22.33 2.14 2.20
CA ILE A 69 -22.33 3.34 3.03
C ILE A 69 -21.93 4.54 2.16
N SER A 70 -22.90 5.39 1.85
CA SER A 70 -22.68 6.63 1.12
C SER A 70 -22.25 7.79 2.03
N PRO A 71 -21.64 8.86 1.50
CA PRO A 71 -21.47 10.12 2.22
C PRO A 71 -22.78 10.54 2.89
N PRO A 72 -22.77 10.96 4.17
CA PRO A 72 -21.62 11.36 4.99
C PRO A 72 -20.93 10.22 5.78
N TYR A 73 -21.08 8.96 5.34
CA TYR A 73 -20.49 7.77 5.96
C TYR A 73 -20.97 7.44 7.38
N THR A 74 -22.24 7.74 7.64
CA THR A 74 -22.88 7.49 8.94
C THR A 74 -23.10 6.00 9.18
N ILE A 75 -22.72 5.54 10.36
CA ILE A 75 -22.98 4.19 10.87
C ILE A 75 -23.64 4.27 12.24
N TYR A 76 -24.43 3.25 12.59
CA TYR A 76 -25.19 3.23 13.83
C TYR A 76 -24.76 2.06 14.73
N PRO A 77 -24.76 2.23 16.07
CA PRO A 77 -24.52 1.12 16.98
C PRO A 77 -25.44 -0.07 16.71
N GLY A 78 -24.91 -1.28 16.72
CA GLY A 78 -25.60 -2.52 16.38
C GLY A 78 -25.59 -2.88 14.89
N GLN A 79 -25.17 -1.96 14.01
CA GLN A 79 -25.00 -2.26 12.59
C GLN A 79 -23.87 -3.26 12.38
N ARG A 80 -24.10 -4.26 11.51
CA ARG A 80 -23.09 -5.27 11.17
C ARG A 80 -22.42 -4.92 9.84
N LEU A 81 -21.12 -4.63 9.89
CA LEU A 81 -20.30 -4.30 8.73
C LEU A 81 -19.47 -5.49 8.29
N ARG A 82 -19.54 -5.79 7.01
CA ARG A 82 -18.79 -6.80 6.28
C ARG A 82 -17.38 -6.31 5.99
N LEU A 83 -16.37 -7.14 6.20
CA LEU A 83 -14.97 -6.76 6.02
C LEU A 83 -14.38 -7.24 4.68
N TYR A 84 -15.21 -7.38 3.62
CA TYR A 84 -14.86 -8.12 2.41
C TYR A 84 -15.44 -7.57 1.11
#